data_AF-A0A1R1L781-F1
#
_entry.id   AF-A0A1R1L781-F1
#
_cell.length_a   1.000
_cell.length_b   1.000
_cell.length_c   1.000
_cell.angle_alpha   90.00
_cell.angle_beta   90.00
_cell.angle_gamma   90.00
#
_symmetry.space_group_name_H-M   'P 1'
#
loop_
_entity.id
_entity.type
_entity.pdbx_description
1 polymer ?
#
loop_
_entity_poly.entity_id
_entity_poly.type
_entity_poly.pdbx_seq_one_letter_code
_entity_poly.pdbx_strand_id
1 'polypeptide(L)'
;MSTSTFDSYRPPEQARPRRERRGGNRRRAGRGGAEGNNEMSMVPDVEFTSYYGRPVVKPAPWGDDVAAYLFLGGVAGGSGLLAFGGQLTGLPTLRRNARLGALAAVVVGGAALVRDLGRPERFLNMLRTFKVTSPMSVGSWILSAFGTGIGVASAAEVDRMTGERLPLGPLRPLLRAVEGPAGVEAAVFAGPLAAYTAVLLSDTATPTWNAAKDELPFVFVSSAALAAGGLAMITTPVTQTGPARVLAVIGVAGDIIGVRTMERRMDPVVAEPLRQGRPGALLAWSERLTVLGGLGAAIGGRNRLVAVLSGGALLTASALTRFAFLHAGIASAKDPRYTIEPQKRRLAARQAAGVTDDAITTAS
;
A
#
# COMPACT_ATOMS: atom_id res chain seq x y z
N MET A 1 7.41 -11.54 41.32
CA MET A 1 6.81 -11.58 39.97
C MET A 1 5.32 -11.30 40.12
N SER A 2 4.88 -10.09 39.79
CA SER A 2 3.45 -9.79 39.73
C SER A 2 2.87 -10.46 38.48
N THR A 3 2.00 -11.45 38.65
CA THR A 3 1.24 -12.06 37.56
C THR A 3 0.15 -11.11 37.10
N SER A 4 0.53 -10.08 36.35
CA SER A 4 -0.42 -9.23 35.64
C SER A 4 -0.92 -9.96 34.41
N THR A 5 -2.23 -9.99 34.17
CA THR A 5 -2.86 -10.65 33.00
C THR A 5 -2.33 -10.09 31.67
N PHE A 6 -1.73 -8.90 31.70
CA PHE A 6 -1.11 -8.23 30.56
C PHE A 6 0.30 -8.74 30.19
N ASP A 7 0.97 -9.52 31.06
CA ASP A 7 2.28 -10.11 30.74
C ASP A 7 2.19 -11.28 29.74
N SER A 8 0.99 -11.81 29.52
CA SER A 8 0.71 -12.86 28.53
C SER A 8 0.93 -12.44 27.07
N TYR A 9 1.13 -11.13 26.81
CA TYR A 9 1.33 -10.57 25.47
C TYR A 9 2.81 -10.46 25.06
N ARG A 10 3.74 -10.84 25.93
CA ARG A 10 5.16 -10.86 25.61
C ARG A 10 5.49 -12.14 24.83
N PRO A 11 6.20 -12.09 23.70
CA PRO A 11 6.69 -13.30 23.05
C PRO A 11 7.49 -14.14 24.05
N PRO A 12 7.37 -15.49 24.04
CA PRO A 12 8.12 -16.34 24.95
C PRO A 12 9.63 -16.12 24.76
N GLU A 13 10.34 -15.86 25.86
CA GLU A 13 11.79 -15.76 25.82
C GLU A 13 12.39 -17.09 25.36
N GLN A 14 13.18 -17.06 24.30
CA GLN A 14 13.92 -18.24 23.86
C GLN A 14 14.95 -18.61 24.94
N ALA A 15 14.79 -19.77 25.56
CA ALA A 15 15.76 -20.32 26.49
C ALA A 15 17.11 -20.49 25.78
N ARG A 16 18.13 -19.72 26.19
CA ARG A 16 19.46 -19.77 25.57
C ARG A 16 20.40 -20.74 26.31
N PRO A 17 21.34 -21.37 25.59
CA PRO A 17 22.24 -22.36 26.16
C PRO A 17 23.16 -21.71 27.19
N ARG A 18 23.33 -22.37 28.34
CA ARG A 18 24.21 -21.96 29.43
C ARG A 18 25.66 -22.02 28.94
N ARG A 19 26.23 -20.87 28.54
CA ARG A 19 27.62 -20.79 28.08
C ARG A 19 28.57 -20.85 29.29
N GLU A 20 29.43 -21.86 29.26
CA GLU A 20 30.48 -22.12 30.24
C GLU A 20 31.46 -20.94 30.30
N ARG A 21 31.64 -20.36 31.50
CA ARG A 21 32.55 -19.24 31.76
C ARG A 21 33.99 -19.69 31.52
N ARG A 22 34.55 -19.35 30.37
CA ARG A 22 35.99 -19.48 30.11
C ARG A 22 36.74 -18.47 30.97
N GLY A 23 37.59 -18.98 31.86
CA GLY A 23 38.28 -18.24 32.90
C GLY A 23 39.20 -17.13 32.38
N GLY A 24 39.21 -16.02 33.10
CA GLY A 24 40.11 -14.90 32.90
C GLY A 24 40.25 -14.08 34.18
N ASN A 25 41.39 -14.27 34.85
CA ASN A 25 42.03 -13.43 35.88
C ASN A 25 41.31 -13.12 37.21
N ARG A 26 41.77 -13.85 38.23
CA ARG A 26 41.75 -13.51 39.66
C ARG A 26 42.45 -12.17 39.91
N ARG A 27 41.77 -11.19 40.54
CA ARG A 27 42.40 -10.28 41.52
C ARG A 27 41.43 -9.89 42.64
N ARG A 28 41.97 -10.04 43.86
CA ARG A 28 41.60 -9.49 45.18
C ARG A 28 40.40 -10.11 45.94
N ALA A 29 40.78 -10.84 46.98
CA ALA A 29 39.95 -11.26 48.10
C ALA A 29 39.82 -10.15 49.17
N GLY A 30 38.66 -10.15 49.84
CA GLY A 30 38.37 -9.52 51.15
C GLY A 30 37.89 -8.07 51.03
N ARG A 31 36.73 -7.66 51.55
CA ARG A 31 36.07 -7.99 52.83
C ARG A 31 34.57 -7.65 52.74
N GLY A 32 33.74 -8.34 53.53
CA GLY A 32 32.28 -8.23 53.49
C GLY A 32 31.70 -6.87 53.92
N GLY A 33 30.49 -6.63 53.42
CA GLY A 33 29.56 -5.59 53.83
C GLY A 33 28.25 -5.87 53.10
N ALA A 34 27.20 -6.17 53.86
CA ALA A 34 25.88 -6.50 53.34
C ALA A 34 25.28 -5.33 52.55
N GLU A 35 24.68 -5.62 51.40
CA GLU A 35 23.68 -4.73 50.79
C GLU A 35 22.67 -5.59 50.00
N GLY A 36 21.63 -5.98 50.72
CA GLY A 36 20.38 -6.43 50.11
C GLY A 36 19.65 -5.20 49.58
N ASN A 37 19.72 -4.97 48.27
CA ASN A 37 18.71 -4.31 47.42
C ASN A 37 19.23 -4.11 45.99
N ASN A 38 20.08 -5.01 45.47
CA ASN A 38 20.41 -4.95 44.05
C ASN A 38 19.17 -5.41 43.28
N GLU A 39 18.41 -4.44 42.75
CA GLU A 39 17.51 -4.65 41.63
C GLU A 39 18.27 -5.51 40.61
N MET A 40 17.87 -6.78 40.48
CA MET A 40 18.41 -7.62 39.42
C MET A 40 18.03 -6.93 38.12
N SER A 41 19.02 -6.43 37.37
CA SER A 41 18.77 -5.84 36.06
C SER A 41 18.05 -6.89 35.22
N MET A 42 16.75 -6.68 35.00
CA MET A 42 15.90 -7.53 34.16
C MET A 42 16.25 -7.36 32.67
N VAL A 43 17.24 -6.51 32.38
CA VAL A 43 17.78 -6.24 31.05
C VAL A 43 19.25 -6.70 31.06
N PRO A 44 19.69 -7.49 30.06
CA PRO A 44 21.09 -7.84 29.92
C PRO A 44 21.99 -6.61 29.91
N ASP A 45 23.21 -6.73 30.43
CA ASP A 45 24.24 -5.70 30.26
C ASP A 45 24.34 -5.32 28.78
N VAL A 46 24.19 -4.03 28.49
CA VAL A 46 24.16 -3.53 27.11
C VAL A 46 25.53 -3.74 26.48
N GLU A 47 25.66 -4.73 25.61
CA GLU A 47 26.81 -4.83 24.70
C GLU A 47 26.71 -3.70 23.68
N PHE A 48 27.52 -2.65 23.86
CA PHE A 48 27.64 -1.56 22.92
C PHE A 48 28.26 -2.06 21.60
N THR A 49 27.41 -2.55 20.70
CA THR A 49 27.78 -2.71 19.29
C THR A 49 27.79 -1.34 18.62
N SER A 50 28.72 -1.13 17.68
CA SER A 50 28.91 0.14 16.97
C SER A 50 27.57 0.72 16.46
N TYR A 51 27.38 2.02 16.65
CA TYR A 51 26.23 2.77 16.13
C TYR A 51 26.23 2.83 14.59
N TYR A 52 27.40 2.75 13.97
CA TYR A 52 27.56 2.82 12.52
C TYR A 52 27.02 1.57 11.84
N GLY A 53 26.27 1.75 10.75
CA GLY A 53 25.66 0.67 9.97
C GLY A 53 24.31 0.17 10.52
N ARG A 54 23.80 0.74 11.63
CA ARG A 54 22.45 0.44 12.12
C ARG A 54 21.40 1.26 11.37
N PRO A 55 20.19 0.71 11.09
CA PRO A 55 19.08 1.47 10.53
C PRO A 55 18.75 2.72 11.36
N VAL A 56 18.66 3.89 10.71
CA VAL A 56 18.22 5.13 11.38
C VAL A 56 16.72 5.12 11.64
N VAL A 57 15.95 4.57 10.69
CA VAL A 57 14.50 4.40 10.78
C VAL A 57 14.20 2.91 10.91
N LYS A 58 13.23 2.55 11.77
CA LYS A 58 12.79 1.17 11.91
C LYS A 58 12.11 0.69 10.61
N PRO A 59 12.60 -0.37 9.94
CA PRO A 59 11.93 -0.92 8.78
C PRO A 59 10.50 -1.38 9.12
N ALA A 60 9.55 -1.07 8.25
CA ALA A 60 8.18 -1.54 8.41
C ALA A 60 8.14 -3.08 8.39
N PRO A 61 7.32 -3.72 9.25
CA PRO A 61 7.20 -5.18 9.30
C PRO A 61 6.29 -5.74 8.19
N TRP A 62 5.87 -4.91 7.23
CA TRP A 62 4.90 -5.26 6.20
C TRP A 62 5.45 -6.28 5.20
N GLY A 63 4.62 -7.29 4.90
CA GLY A 63 4.90 -8.32 3.91
C GLY A 63 4.08 -8.16 2.63
N ASP A 64 4.06 -9.24 1.85
CA ASP A 64 3.37 -9.30 0.55
C ASP A 64 1.84 -9.13 0.69
N ASP A 65 1.26 -9.43 1.85
CA ASP A 65 -0.17 -9.21 2.17
C ASP A 65 -0.54 -7.72 2.04
N VAL A 66 0.34 -6.81 2.49
CA VAL A 66 0.14 -5.36 2.35
C VAL A 66 0.27 -4.94 0.89
N ALA A 67 1.22 -5.49 0.13
CA ALA A 67 1.34 -5.18 -1.30
C ALA A 67 0.09 -5.63 -2.08
N ALA A 68 -0.45 -6.81 -1.75
CA ALA A 68 -1.70 -7.30 -2.31
C ALA A 68 -2.87 -6.37 -1.97
N TYR A 69 -2.96 -5.89 -0.73
CA TYR A 69 -3.95 -4.90 -0.33
C TYR A 69 -3.84 -3.58 -1.12
N LEU A 70 -2.62 -3.05 -1.28
CA LEU A 70 -2.38 -1.82 -2.06
C LEU A 70 -2.86 -1.97 -3.51
N PHE A 71 -2.58 -3.13 -4.12
CA PHE A 71 -3.03 -3.46 -5.47
C PHE A 71 -4.55 -3.60 -5.56
N LEU A 72 -5.14 -4.40 -4.66
CA LEU A 72 -6.59 -4.65 -4.65
C LEU A 72 -7.39 -3.39 -4.33
N GLY A 73 -6.89 -2.50 -3.48
CA GLY A 73 -7.48 -1.18 -3.25
C GLY A 73 -7.53 -0.33 -4.53
N GLY A 74 -6.48 -0.39 -5.35
CA GLY A 74 -6.46 0.25 -6.67
C GLY A 74 -7.46 -0.37 -7.65
N VAL A 75 -7.50 -1.71 -7.75
CA VAL A 75 -8.49 -2.43 -8.57
C VAL A 75 -9.91 -2.07 -8.14
N ALA A 76 -10.17 -2.03 -6.83
CA ALA A 76 -11.45 -1.65 -6.26
C ALA A 76 -11.85 -0.24 -6.68
N GLY A 77 -11.01 0.76 -6.40
CA GLY A 77 -11.30 2.17 -6.71
C GLY A 77 -11.53 2.38 -8.21
N GLY A 78 -10.60 1.95 -9.06
CA GLY A 78 -10.74 2.13 -10.51
C GLY A 78 -11.96 1.40 -11.09
N SER A 79 -12.29 0.22 -10.57
CA SER A 79 -13.47 -0.54 -11.03
C SER A 79 -14.77 0.11 -10.54
N GLY A 80 -14.79 0.70 -9.34
CA GLY A 80 -15.92 1.50 -8.87
C GLY A 80 -16.21 2.71 -9.77
N LEU A 81 -15.16 3.40 -10.24
CA LEU A 81 -15.30 4.49 -11.19
C LEU A 81 -15.82 4.03 -12.56
N LEU A 82 -15.28 2.91 -13.09
CA LEU A 82 -15.79 2.31 -14.33
C LEU A 82 -17.23 1.82 -14.22
N ALA A 83 -17.61 1.27 -13.07
CA ALA A 83 -18.98 0.85 -12.79
C ALA A 83 -19.95 2.02 -12.91
N PHE A 84 -19.62 3.15 -12.30
CA PHE A 84 -20.43 4.36 -12.39
C PHE A 84 -20.46 4.93 -13.83
N GLY A 85 -19.33 4.94 -14.53
CA GLY A 85 -19.30 5.30 -15.95
C GLY A 85 -20.21 4.41 -16.80
N GLY A 86 -20.20 3.09 -16.56
CA GLY A 86 -21.10 2.13 -17.21
C GLY A 86 -22.57 2.35 -16.87
N GLN A 87 -22.88 2.81 -15.66
CA GLN A 87 -24.23 3.20 -15.24
C GLN A 87 -24.73 4.43 -16.00
N LEU A 88 -23.91 5.48 -16.12
CA LEU A 88 -24.29 6.71 -16.82
C LEU A 88 -24.42 6.52 -18.34
N THR A 89 -23.63 5.62 -18.92
CA THR A 89 -23.56 5.40 -20.37
C THR A 89 -24.43 4.25 -20.87
N GLY A 90 -25.19 3.59 -19.99
CA GLY A 90 -26.07 2.48 -20.39
C GLY A 90 -25.30 1.23 -20.86
N LEU A 91 -24.14 0.94 -20.26
CA LEU A 91 -23.31 -0.24 -20.55
C LEU A 91 -23.49 -1.30 -19.44
N PRO A 92 -24.54 -2.13 -19.49
CA PRO A 92 -24.94 -2.99 -18.36
C PRO A 92 -23.91 -4.05 -18.01
N THR A 93 -23.22 -4.63 -19.01
CA THR A 93 -22.22 -5.68 -18.76
C THR A 93 -20.96 -5.10 -18.15
N LEU A 94 -20.51 -3.93 -18.64
CA LEU A 94 -19.38 -3.19 -18.05
C LEU A 94 -19.70 -2.81 -16.61
N ARG A 95 -20.87 -2.19 -16.38
CA ARG A 95 -21.34 -1.80 -15.03
C ARG A 95 -21.33 -2.99 -14.08
N ARG A 96 -21.97 -4.09 -14.46
CA ARG A 96 -22.07 -5.31 -13.64
C ARG A 96 -20.69 -5.87 -13.29
N ASN A 97 -19.87 -6.11 -14.30
CA ASN A 97 -18.57 -6.73 -14.10
C ASN A 97 -17.62 -5.84 -13.30
N ALA A 98 -17.67 -4.52 -13.50
CA ALA A 98 -16.86 -3.56 -12.74
C ALA A 98 -17.31 -3.48 -11.27
N ARG A 99 -18.62 -3.51 -10.98
CA ARG A 99 -19.14 -3.59 -9.60
C ARG A 99 -18.68 -4.85 -8.88
N LEU A 100 -18.86 -6.01 -9.52
CA LEU A 100 -18.45 -7.29 -8.97
C LEU A 100 -16.94 -7.39 -8.79
N GLY A 101 -16.16 -6.89 -9.76
CA GLY A 101 -14.70 -6.81 -9.66
C GLY A 101 -14.25 -5.91 -8.52
N ALA A 102 -14.90 -4.77 -8.34
CA ALA A 102 -14.61 -3.87 -7.23
C ALA A 102 -14.94 -4.50 -5.88
N LEU A 103 -16.11 -5.13 -5.74
CA LEU A 103 -16.51 -5.83 -4.52
C LEU A 103 -15.54 -6.98 -4.21
N ALA A 104 -15.19 -7.80 -5.21
CA ALA A 104 -14.23 -8.88 -5.03
C ALA A 104 -12.87 -8.36 -4.55
N ALA A 105 -12.39 -7.25 -5.12
CA ALA A 105 -11.15 -6.63 -4.71
C ALA A 105 -11.21 -6.07 -3.28
N VAL A 106 -12.32 -5.45 -2.87
CA VAL A 106 -12.53 -5.01 -1.48
C VAL A 106 -12.55 -6.20 -0.51
N VAL A 107 -13.25 -7.29 -0.84
CA VAL A 107 -13.35 -8.47 0.04
C VAL A 107 -12.00 -9.17 0.18
N VAL A 108 -11.32 -9.44 -0.94
CA VAL A 108 -10.00 -10.10 -0.91
C VAL A 108 -8.94 -9.19 -0.28
N GLY A 109 -8.98 -7.89 -0.57
CA GLY A 109 -8.07 -6.90 0.03
C GLY A 109 -8.32 -6.76 1.53
N GLY A 110 -9.58 -6.74 1.96
CA GLY A 110 -9.97 -6.74 3.37
C GLY A 110 -9.50 -8.00 4.09
N ALA A 111 -9.60 -9.18 3.47
CA ALA A 111 -9.07 -10.42 4.03
C ALA A 111 -7.54 -10.39 4.19
N ALA A 112 -6.82 -9.86 3.20
CA ALA A 112 -5.37 -9.65 3.30
C ALA A 112 -5.01 -8.68 4.45
N LEU A 113 -5.80 -7.62 4.62
CA LEU A 113 -5.62 -6.65 5.71
C LEU A 113 -5.94 -7.26 7.08
N VAL A 114 -6.96 -8.11 7.19
CA VAL A 114 -7.30 -8.85 8.42
C VAL A 114 -6.21 -9.84 8.81
N ARG A 115 -5.57 -10.49 7.82
CA ARG A 115 -4.43 -11.38 8.06
C ARG A 115 -3.19 -10.64 8.55
N ASP A 116 -2.95 -9.43 8.03
CA ASP A 116 -1.86 -8.55 8.49
C ASP A 116 -2.18 -7.92 9.86
N LEU A 117 -3.46 -7.70 10.18
CA LEU A 117 -3.90 -7.20 11.48
C LEU A 117 -3.64 -8.24 12.57
N GLY A 118 -2.76 -7.90 13.51
CA GLY A 118 -2.55 -8.73 14.70
C GLY A 118 -3.78 -8.86 15.62
N ARG A 119 -4.76 -7.96 15.52
CA ARG A 119 -6.02 -7.96 16.31
C ARG A 119 -7.21 -7.39 15.51
N PRO A 120 -7.87 -8.18 14.65
CA PRO A 120 -8.94 -7.71 13.78
C PRO A 120 -10.22 -7.30 14.52
N GLU A 121 -10.45 -7.81 15.73
CA GLU A 121 -11.63 -7.48 16.56
C GLU A 121 -11.67 -6.00 16.95
N ARG A 122 -10.54 -5.31 16.82
CA ARG A 122 -10.39 -3.88 17.14
C ARG A 122 -10.60 -2.96 15.96
N PHE A 123 -10.96 -3.48 14.77
CA PHE A 123 -11.19 -2.64 13.59
C PHE A 123 -12.19 -1.51 13.85
N LEU A 124 -13.30 -1.81 14.55
CA LEU A 124 -14.30 -0.79 14.91
C LEU A 124 -13.74 0.36 15.77
N ASN A 125 -12.62 0.14 16.48
CA ASN A 125 -11.95 1.22 17.21
C ASN A 125 -11.32 2.25 16.27
N MET A 126 -10.92 1.85 15.06
CA MET A 126 -10.39 2.77 14.05
C MET A 126 -11.47 3.71 13.50
N LEU A 127 -12.73 3.28 13.52
CA LEU A 127 -13.89 4.07 13.08
C LEU A 127 -14.49 4.96 14.18
N ARG A 128 -13.91 5.00 15.37
CA ARG A 128 -14.39 5.89 16.46
C ARG A 128 -13.88 7.32 16.34
N THR A 129 -12.76 7.52 15.65
CA THR A 129 -12.10 8.82 15.54
C THR A 129 -11.92 9.19 14.08
N PHE A 130 -12.22 10.45 13.75
CA PHE A 130 -11.88 11.05 12.47
C PHE A 130 -10.69 11.99 12.64
N LYS A 131 -9.47 11.48 12.38
CA LYS A 131 -8.23 12.25 12.50
C LYS A 131 -7.70 12.60 11.11
N VAL A 132 -8.02 13.80 10.63
CA VAL A 132 -7.66 14.29 9.28
C VAL A 132 -6.14 14.27 9.04
N THR A 133 -5.34 14.50 10.09
CA THR A 133 -3.87 14.46 9.99
C THR A 133 -3.29 13.04 9.96
N SER A 134 -4.12 12.00 9.89
CA SER A 134 -3.68 10.60 9.84
C SER A 134 -4.26 9.94 8.58
N PRO A 135 -3.42 9.64 7.57
CA PRO A 135 -3.85 8.93 6.36
C PRO A 135 -4.54 7.59 6.66
N MET A 136 -4.13 6.90 7.75
CA MET A 136 -4.75 5.65 8.18
C MET A 136 -6.19 5.82 8.69
N SER A 137 -6.46 6.89 9.46
CA SER A 137 -7.81 7.19 9.93
C SER A 137 -8.72 7.57 8.76
N VAL A 138 -8.27 8.50 7.92
CA VAL A 138 -9.01 8.92 6.71
C VAL A 138 -9.26 7.72 5.78
N GLY A 139 -8.24 6.88 5.57
CA GLY A 139 -8.32 5.67 4.76
C GLY A 139 -9.38 4.67 5.24
N SER A 140 -9.54 4.50 6.56
CA SER A 140 -10.54 3.61 7.14
C SER A 140 -11.97 4.07 6.83
N TRP A 141 -12.20 5.39 6.86
CA TRP A 141 -13.48 5.99 6.49
C TRP A 141 -13.74 5.91 4.99
N ILE A 142 -12.74 6.18 4.15
CA ILE A 142 -12.82 6.03 2.69
C ILE A 142 -13.19 4.59 2.33
N LEU A 143 -12.48 3.61 2.90
CA LEU A 143 -12.72 2.18 2.64
C LEU A 143 -14.12 1.76 3.09
N SER A 144 -14.59 2.25 4.25
CA SER A 144 -15.91 1.92 4.78
C SER A 144 -17.04 2.49 3.91
N ALA A 145 -16.93 3.76 3.51
CA ALA A 145 -17.91 4.42 2.66
C ALA A 145 -17.95 3.80 1.25
N PHE A 146 -16.77 3.63 0.63
CA PHE A 146 -16.65 2.94 -0.65
C PHE A 146 -17.21 1.51 -0.58
N GLY A 147 -16.81 0.74 0.44
CA GLY A 147 -17.22 -0.64 0.66
C GLY A 147 -18.75 -0.77 0.82
N THR A 148 -19.38 0.17 1.52
CA THR A 148 -20.84 0.22 1.68
C THR A 148 -21.53 0.47 0.35
N GLY A 149 -21.16 1.54 -0.36
CA GLY A 149 -21.74 1.89 -1.65
C GLY A 149 -21.56 0.77 -2.69
N ILE A 150 -20.34 0.23 -2.82
CA ILE A 150 -20.06 -0.84 -3.79
C ILE A 150 -20.73 -2.16 -3.42
N GLY A 151 -20.87 -2.45 -2.12
CA GLY A 151 -21.57 -3.62 -1.61
C GLY A 151 -23.05 -3.60 -1.98
N VAL A 152 -23.74 -2.49 -1.72
CA VAL A 152 -25.15 -2.30 -2.08
C VAL A 152 -25.35 -2.37 -3.59
N ALA A 153 -24.52 -1.65 -4.36
CA ALA A 153 -24.60 -1.65 -5.82
C ALA A 153 -24.37 -3.05 -6.43
N SER A 154 -23.45 -3.82 -5.85
CA SER A 154 -23.15 -5.20 -6.29
C SER A 154 -24.23 -6.20 -5.86
N ALA A 155 -24.83 -6.04 -4.68
CA ALA A 155 -25.94 -6.88 -4.23
C ALA A 155 -27.11 -6.82 -5.23
N ALA A 156 -27.40 -5.64 -5.77
CA ALA A 156 -28.43 -5.47 -6.79
C ALA A 156 -28.08 -6.17 -8.12
N GLU A 157 -26.79 -6.27 -8.47
CA GLU A 157 -26.33 -7.05 -9.63
C GLU A 157 -26.46 -8.56 -9.40
N VAL A 158 -26.10 -9.04 -8.21
CA VAL A 158 -26.23 -10.45 -7.85
C VAL A 158 -27.71 -10.88 -7.87
N ASP A 159 -28.60 -10.04 -7.33
CA ASP A 159 -30.04 -10.28 -7.40
C ASP A 159 -30.53 -10.40 -8.86
N ARG A 160 -30.11 -9.50 -9.77
CA ARG A 160 -30.42 -9.64 -11.20
C ARG A 160 -29.86 -10.91 -11.83
N MET A 161 -28.61 -11.27 -11.51
CA MET A 161 -27.95 -12.45 -12.07
C MET A 161 -28.61 -13.76 -11.64
N THR A 162 -29.21 -13.79 -10.45
CA THR A 162 -29.96 -14.96 -9.96
C THR A 162 -31.38 -15.04 -10.50
N GLY A 163 -31.78 -14.14 -11.41
CA GLY A 163 -33.16 -14.03 -11.90
C GLY A 163 -34.13 -13.59 -10.81
N GLU A 164 -33.64 -12.77 -9.87
CA GLU A 164 -34.37 -12.27 -8.71
C GLU A 164 -34.99 -13.38 -7.84
N ARG A 165 -34.24 -14.47 -7.66
CA ARG A 165 -34.65 -15.61 -6.80
C ARG A 165 -34.20 -15.47 -5.36
N LEU A 166 -33.43 -14.43 -5.04
CA LEU A 166 -33.01 -14.18 -3.66
C LEU A 166 -34.21 -13.81 -2.78
N PRO A 167 -34.28 -14.32 -1.53
CA PRO A 167 -35.39 -14.09 -0.61
C PRO A 167 -35.33 -12.68 0.01
N LEU A 168 -35.30 -11.65 -0.82
CA LEU A 168 -35.21 -10.24 -0.39
C LEU A 168 -36.57 -9.65 0.02
N GLY A 169 -37.68 -10.26 -0.41
CA GLY A 169 -39.04 -9.84 -0.07
C GLY A 169 -39.25 -8.32 -0.22
N PRO A 170 -39.69 -7.60 0.84
CA PRO A 170 -39.96 -6.16 0.78
C PRO A 170 -38.70 -5.29 0.63
N LEU A 171 -37.49 -5.85 0.79
CA LEU A 171 -36.25 -5.11 0.63
C LEU A 171 -35.85 -4.93 -0.84
N ARG A 172 -36.43 -5.69 -1.78
CA ARG A 172 -36.07 -5.59 -3.19
C ARG A 172 -36.39 -4.21 -3.80
N PRO A 173 -37.58 -3.61 -3.63
CA PRO A 173 -37.84 -2.26 -4.10
C PRO A 173 -36.90 -1.22 -3.50
N LEU A 174 -36.58 -1.36 -2.20
CA LEU A 174 -35.62 -0.51 -1.53
C LEU A 174 -34.22 -0.64 -2.15
N LEU A 175 -33.72 -1.87 -2.32
CA LEU A 175 -32.43 -2.15 -2.96
C LEU A 175 -32.34 -1.51 -4.35
N ARG A 176 -33.40 -1.62 -5.16
CA ARG A 176 -33.49 -1.00 -6.49
C ARG A 176 -33.45 0.53 -6.42
N ALA A 177 -34.12 1.12 -5.43
CA ALA A 177 -34.12 2.57 -5.22
C ALA A 177 -32.74 3.11 -4.79
N VAL A 178 -32.03 2.38 -3.91
CA VAL A 178 -30.73 2.82 -3.37
C VAL A 178 -29.53 2.42 -4.23
N GLU A 179 -29.68 1.47 -5.16
CA GLU A 179 -28.59 1.01 -6.05
C GLU A 179 -27.92 2.16 -6.81
N GLY A 180 -28.73 3.05 -7.39
CA GLY A 180 -28.25 4.18 -8.17
C GLY A 180 -27.38 5.13 -7.33
N PRO A 181 -27.93 5.68 -6.22
CA PRO A 181 -27.19 6.49 -5.27
C PRO A 181 -25.96 5.80 -4.68
N ALA A 182 -26.03 4.51 -4.33
CA ALA A 182 -24.90 3.75 -3.81
C ALA A 182 -23.76 3.62 -4.84
N GLY A 183 -24.11 3.51 -6.14
CA GLY A 183 -23.13 3.58 -7.22
C GLY A 183 -22.44 4.94 -7.33
N VAL A 184 -23.16 6.04 -7.10
CA VAL A 184 -22.60 7.41 -7.06
C VAL A 184 -21.67 7.56 -5.86
N GLU A 185 -22.09 7.13 -4.67
CA GLU A 185 -21.26 7.13 -3.46
C GLU A 185 -19.93 6.41 -3.70
N ALA A 186 -19.98 5.17 -4.21
CA ALA A 186 -18.77 4.42 -4.52
C ALA A 186 -17.87 5.16 -5.53
N ALA A 187 -18.44 5.85 -6.51
CA ALA A 187 -17.68 6.64 -7.48
C ALA A 187 -17.00 7.87 -6.85
N VAL A 188 -17.67 8.56 -5.91
CA VAL A 188 -17.10 9.69 -5.18
C VAL A 188 -15.87 9.26 -4.38
N PHE A 189 -15.93 8.08 -3.74
CA PHE A 189 -14.82 7.55 -2.95
C PHE A 189 -13.79 6.76 -3.76
N ALA A 190 -14.03 6.48 -5.04
CA ALA A 190 -13.13 5.69 -5.91
C ALA A 190 -11.73 6.31 -6.06
N GLY A 191 -11.67 7.60 -6.40
CA GLY A 191 -10.41 8.34 -6.54
C GLY A 191 -9.63 8.42 -5.22
N PRO A 192 -10.27 8.86 -4.12
CA PRO A 192 -9.68 8.81 -2.79
C PRO A 192 -9.15 7.41 -2.42
N LEU A 193 -9.90 6.34 -2.68
CA LEU A 193 -9.47 4.95 -2.40
C LEU A 193 -8.23 4.55 -3.20
N ALA A 194 -8.14 4.97 -4.46
CA ALA A 194 -6.97 4.70 -5.31
C ALA A 194 -5.71 5.46 -4.84
N ALA A 195 -5.88 6.66 -4.27
CA ALA A 195 -4.80 7.57 -3.91
C ALA A 195 -4.31 7.44 -2.45
N TYR A 196 -5.20 7.26 -1.47
CA TYR A 196 -4.84 7.42 -0.05
C TYR A 196 -3.76 6.43 0.41
N THR A 197 -3.69 5.26 -0.21
CA THR A 197 -2.66 4.26 0.10
C THR A 197 -1.25 4.74 -0.28
N ALA A 198 -1.12 5.55 -1.32
CA ALA A 198 0.15 6.21 -1.64
C ALA A 198 0.53 7.21 -0.56
N VAL A 199 -0.42 8.04 -0.15
CA VAL A 199 -0.24 9.05 0.90
C VAL A 199 0.16 8.39 2.22
N LEU A 200 -0.47 7.26 2.55
CA LEU A 200 -0.13 6.47 3.74
C LEU A 200 1.32 5.97 3.71
N LEU A 201 1.81 5.52 2.56
CA LEU A 201 3.21 5.09 2.41
C LEU A 201 4.17 6.28 2.50
N SER A 202 3.86 7.39 1.81
CA SER A 202 4.77 8.52 1.65
C SER A 202 4.80 9.48 2.84
N ASP A 203 3.75 9.51 3.65
CA ASP A 203 3.67 10.24 4.93
C ASP A 203 4.39 9.51 6.08
N THR A 204 5.52 8.86 5.76
CA THR A 204 6.38 8.16 6.71
C THR A 204 7.80 8.68 6.66
N ALA A 205 8.63 8.32 7.64
CA ALA A 205 10.06 8.63 7.62
C ALA A 205 10.88 7.65 6.75
N THR A 206 10.26 6.67 6.10
CA THR A 206 10.95 5.71 5.23
C THR A 206 11.54 6.42 4.02
N PRO A 207 12.86 6.37 3.78
CA PRO A 207 13.53 7.27 2.83
C PRO A 207 12.95 7.27 1.42
N THR A 208 12.84 6.11 0.78
CA THR A 208 12.35 6.01 -0.61
C THR A 208 10.86 6.36 -0.72
N TRP A 209 10.03 6.01 0.26
CA TRP A 209 8.61 6.37 0.23
C TRP A 209 8.38 7.86 0.40
N ASN A 210 9.07 8.48 1.37
CA ASN A 210 8.94 9.91 1.62
C ASN A 210 9.46 10.76 0.46
N ALA A 211 10.57 10.34 -0.15
CA ALA A 211 11.13 11.01 -1.31
C ALA A 211 10.21 10.97 -2.53
N ALA A 212 9.26 10.03 -2.59
CA ALA A 212 8.28 9.90 -3.66
C ALA A 212 6.95 10.62 -3.37
N LYS A 213 6.81 11.34 -2.25
CA LYS A 213 5.51 11.82 -1.75
C LYS A 213 4.72 12.70 -2.71
N ASP A 214 5.40 13.47 -3.56
CA ASP A 214 4.77 14.44 -4.45
C ASP A 214 4.18 13.76 -5.69
N GLU A 215 4.77 12.66 -6.16
CA GLU A 215 4.34 11.95 -7.38
C GLU A 215 3.66 10.59 -7.11
N LEU A 216 3.92 9.93 -5.98
CA LEU A 216 3.42 8.59 -5.69
C LEU A 216 1.89 8.46 -5.75
N PRO A 217 1.07 9.44 -5.28
CA PRO A 217 -0.38 9.39 -5.43
C PRO A 217 -0.82 9.34 -6.90
N PHE A 218 -0.14 10.08 -7.79
CA PHE A 218 -0.44 10.07 -9.21
C PHE A 218 -0.10 8.73 -9.84
N VAL A 219 1.09 8.17 -9.52
CA VAL A 219 1.48 6.82 -9.96
C VAL A 219 0.45 5.78 -9.50
N PHE A 220 0.01 5.84 -8.25
CA PHE A 220 -0.94 4.87 -7.70
C PHE A 220 -2.33 5.00 -8.34
N VAL A 221 -2.82 6.21 -8.59
CA VAL A 221 -4.10 6.43 -9.29
C VAL A 221 -4.03 5.98 -10.76
N SER A 222 -2.94 6.30 -11.46
CA SER A 222 -2.69 5.81 -12.82
C SER A 222 -2.61 4.28 -12.89
N SER A 223 -1.92 3.68 -11.93
CA SER A 223 -1.83 2.24 -11.75
C SER A 223 -3.19 1.59 -11.43
N ALA A 224 -4.07 2.28 -10.69
CA ALA A 224 -5.43 1.83 -10.44
C ALA A 224 -6.29 1.87 -11.72
N ALA A 225 -6.15 2.92 -12.53
CA ALA A 225 -6.86 3.08 -13.80
C ALA A 225 -6.48 1.97 -14.81
N LEU A 226 -5.19 1.66 -14.95
CA LEU A 226 -4.73 0.56 -15.82
C LEU A 226 -5.16 -0.83 -15.31
N ALA A 227 -5.15 -1.06 -13.99
CA ALA A 227 -5.62 -2.31 -13.40
C ALA A 227 -7.13 -2.53 -13.63
N ALA A 228 -7.94 -1.52 -13.33
CA ALA A 228 -9.39 -1.58 -13.51
C ALA A 228 -9.80 -1.69 -14.98
N GLY A 229 -9.16 -0.91 -15.86
CA GLY A 229 -9.35 -1.03 -17.30
C GLY A 229 -8.94 -2.41 -17.83
N GLY A 230 -7.83 -2.96 -17.31
CA GLY A 230 -7.37 -4.31 -17.62
C GLY A 230 -8.36 -5.39 -17.20
N LEU A 231 -8.86 -5.34 -15.96
CA LEU A 231 -9.88 -6.26 -15.46
C LEU A 231 -11.17 -6.19 -16.27
N ALA A 232 -11.62 -4.98 -16.62
CA ALA A 232 -12.79 -4.80 -17.45
C ALA A 232 -12.59 -5.36 -18.87
N MET A 233 -11.40 -5.21 -19.47
CA MET A 233 -11.07 -5.83 -20.76
C MET A 233 -11.09 -7.36 -20.71
N ILE A 234 -10.69 -7.97 -19.59
CA ILE A 234 -10.77 -9.43 -19.39
C ILE A 234 -12.21 -9.87 -19.22
N THR A 235 -13.02 -9.16 -18.44
CA THR A 235 -14.33 -9.64 -17.98
C THR A 235 -15.49 -9.25 -18.90
N THR A 236 -15.34 -8.21 -19.71
CA THR A 236 -16.44 -7.57 -20.46
C THR A 236 -16.27 -7.76 -21.97
N PRO A 237 -17.37 -7.95 -22.74
CA PRO A 237 -17.30 -8.03 -24.20
C PRO A 237 -16.72 -6.77 -24.84
N VAL A 238 -16.00 -6.94 -25.96
CA VAL A 238 -15.32 -5.85 -26.69
C VAL A 238 -16.26 -4.74 -27.19
N THR A 239 -17.56 -5.04 -27.28
CA THR A 239 -18.61 -4.08 -27.65
C THR A 239 -18.91 -3.06 -26.55
N GLN A 240 -18.60 -3.37 -25.29
CA GLN A 240 -18.82 -2.47 -24.14
C GLN A 240 -17.53 -2.02 -23.43
N THR A 241 -16.35 -2.53 -23.81
CA THR A 241 -15.07 -2.17 -23.16
C THR A 241 -14.43 -0.88 -23.68
N GLY A 242 -15.11 -0.11 -24.55
CA GLY A 242 -14.61 1.18 -25.06
C GLY A 242 -14.09 2.11 -23.95
N PRO A 243 -14.92 2.49 -22.96
CA PRO A 243 -14.50 3.37 -21.87
C PRO A 243 -13.37 2.80 -21.02
N ALA A 244 -13.39 1.49 -20.75
CA ALA A 244 -12.34 0.82 -19.99
C ALA A 244 -10.97 0.87 -20.68
N ARG A 245 -10.95 0.74 -22.01
CA ARG A 245 -9.70 0.88 -22.80
C ARG A 245 -9.16 2.29 -22.77
N VAL A 246 -10.03 3.30 -22.90
CA VAL A 246 -9.61 4.71 -22.83
C VAL A 246 -9.02 5.01 -21.45
N LEU A 247 -9.71 4.60 -20.38
CA LEU A 247 -9.21 4.75 -19.01
C LEU A 247 -7.87 4.03 -18.81
N ALA A 248 -7.71 2.82 -19.35
CA ALA A 248 -6.46 2.07 -19.29
C ALA A 248 -5.31 2.80 -19.99
N VAL A 249 -5.53 3.36 -21.18
CA VAL A 249 -4.51 4.11 -21.93
C VAL A 249 -4.12 5.41 -21.24
N ILE A 250 -5.10 6.13 -20.67
CA ILE A 250 -4.82 7.31 -19.82
C ILE A 250 -4.00 6.91 -18.60
N GLY A 251 -4.36 5.79 -17.96
CA GLY A 251 -3.62 5.20 -16.85
C GLY A 251 -2.17 4.88 -17.23
N VAL A 252 -1.95 4.24 -18.38
CA VAL A 252 -0.60 3.92 -18.91
C VAL A 252 0.23 5.20 -19.10
N ALA A 253 -0.34 6.23 -19.72
CA ALA A 253 0.37 7.50 -19.91
C ALA A 253 0.74 8.14 -18.57
N GLY A 254 -0.21 8.20 -17.63
CA GLY A 254 0.02 8.76 -16.30
C GLY A 254 1.01 7.95 -15.46
N ASP A 255 1.03 6.63 -15.59
CA ASP A 255 1.96 5.74 -14.89
C ASP A 255 3.40 5.99 -15.36
N ILE A 256 3.63 5.99 -16.68
CA ILE A 256 4.95 6.27 -17.28
C ILE A 256 5.42 7.68 -16.93
N ILE A 257 4.56 8.70 -17.11
CA ILE A 257 4.91 10.09 -16.80
C ILE A 257 5.17 10.26 -15.30
N GLY A 258 4.33 9.67 -14.45
CA GLY A 258 4.43 9.74 -12.99
C GLY A 258 5.72 9.12 -12.49
N VAL A 259 6.01 7.88 -12.87
CA VAL A 259 7.23 7.17 -12.46
C VAL A 259 8.46 7.91 -12.96
N ARG A 260 8.47 8.35 -14.23
CA ARG A 260 9.62 9.07 -14.80
C ARG A 260 9.86 10.43 -14.14
N THR A 261 8.79 11.15 -13.80
CA THR A 261 8.89 12.46 -13.13
C THR A 261 9.37 12.29 -11.69
N MET A 262 8.83 11.30 -10.98
CA MET A 262 9.23 10.94 -9.64
C MET A 262 10.73 10.60 -9.58
N GLU A 263 11.20 9.65 -10.40
CA GLU A 263 12.61 9.26 -10.42
C GLU A 263 13.58 10.41 -10.76
N ARG A 264 13.13 11.39 -11.55
CA ARG A 264 13.93 12.57 -11.91
C ARG A 264 14.04 13.58 -10.76
N ARG A 265 13.02 13.67 -9.91
CA ARG A 265 12.95 14.63 -8.80
C ARG A 265 13.53 14.07 -7.50
N MET A 266 13.53 12.75 -7.34
CA MET A 266 14.15 12.07 -6.20
C MET A 266 15.67 12.26 -6.19
N ASP A 267 16.26 12.35 -4.99
CA ASP A 267 17.71 12.24 -4.85
C ASP A 267 18.17 10.86 -5.38
N PRO A 268 19.26 10.79 -6.17
CA PRO A 268 19.71 9.54 -6.78
C PRO A 268 19.94 8.39 -5.79
N VAL A 269 20.31 8.69 -4.54
CA VAL A 269 20.55 7.68 -3.50
C VAL A 269 19.23 7.07 -3.04
N VAL A 270 18.19 7.86 -2.78
CA VAL A 270 16.88 7.33 -2.36
C VAL A 270 16.09 6.69 -3.49
N ALA A 271 16.43 7.00 -4.75
CA ALA A 271 15.90 6.32 -5.93
C ALA A 271 16.59 4.98 -6.23
N GLU A 272 17.81 4.75 -5.70
CA GLU A 272 18.59 3.52 -5.95
C GLU A 272 17.82 2.23 -5.61
N PRO A 273 17.07 2.12 -4.48
CA PRO A 273 16.27 0.94 -4.18
C PRO A 273 15.18 0.63 -5.21
N LEU A 274 14.72 1.61 -5.99
CA LEU A 274 13.76 1.41 -7.08
C LEU A 274 14.41 0.86 -8.36
N ARG A 275 15.74 0.88 -8.46
CA ARG A 275 16.49 0.43 -9.64
C ARG A 275 17.29 -0.86 -9.42
N GLN A 276 17.54 -1.21 -8.16
CA GLN A 276 18.37 -2.35 -7.80
C GLN A 276 17.57 -3.48 -7.13
N GLY A 277 18.17 -4.68 -7.15
CA GLY A 277 17.64 -5.87 -6.48
C GLY A 277 16.24 -6.28 -6.97
N ARG A 278 15.51 -6.97 -6.09
CA ARG A 278 14.13 -7.42 -6.35
C ARG A 278 13.17 -6.25 -6.70
N PRO A 279 13.15 -5.11 -5.97
CA PRO A 279 12.24 -4.03 -6.29
C PRO A 279 12.47 -3.44 -7.69
N GLY A 280 13.74 -3.24 -8.09
CA GLY A 280 14.07 -2.77 -9.43
C GLY A 280 13.67 -3.74 -10.55
N ALA A 281 13.83 -5.04 -10.33
CA ALA A 281 13.36 -6.05 -11.29
C ALA A 281 11.84 -6.02 -11.45
N LEU A 282 11.09 -5.87 -10.36
CA LEU A 282 9.62 -5.76 -10.39
C LEU A 282 9.18 -4.49 -11.13
N LEU A 283 9.83 -3.35 -10.87
CA LEU A 283 9.48 -2.08 -11.52
C LEU A 283 9.81 -2.11 -13.03
N ALA A 284 10.95 -2.69 -13.41
CA ALA A 284 11.32 -2.84 -14.82
C ALA A 284 10.35 -3.75 -15.60
N TRP A 285 9.90 -4.85 -14.98
CA TRP A 285 8.87 -5.70 -15.59
C TRP A 285 7.50 -5.03 -15.63
N SER A 286 7.15 -4.26 -14.60
CA SER A 286 5.96 -3.42 -14.62
C SER A 286 5.96 -2.49 -15.84
N GLU A 287 7.03 -1.70 -16.02
CA GLU A 287 7.12 -0.73 -17.12
C GLU A 287 6.94 -1.40 -18.50
N ARG A 288 7.61 -2.54 -18.72
CA ARG A 288 7.46 -3.33 -19.95
C ARG A 288 6.02 -3.79 -20.18
N LEU A 289 5.36 -4.31 -19.15
CA LEU A 289 3.99 -4.78 -19.23
C LEU A 289 2.98 -3.62 -19.40
N THR A 290 3.24 -2.47 -18.77
CA THR A 290 2.48 -1.23 -18.94
C THR A 290 2.53 -0.77 -20.41
N VAL A 291 3.72 -0.73 -21.02
CA VAL A 291 3.88 -0.35 -22.43
C VAL A 291 3.23 -1.37 -23.37
N LEU A 292 3.53 -2.66 -23.21
CA LEU A 292 2.99 -3.71 -24.08
C LEU A 292 1.46 -3.83 -23.97
N GLY A 293 0.94 -3.85 -22.75
CA GLY A 293 -0.49 -3.89 -22.47
C GLY A 293 -1.21 -2.62 -22.94
N GLY A 294 -0.57 -1.45 -22.78
CA GLY A 294 -1.11 -0.17 -23.26
C GLY A 294 -1.23 -0.09 -24.78
N LEU A 295 -0.17 -0.49 -25.50
CA LEU A 295 -0.18 -0.56 -26.97
C LEU A 295 -1.21 -1.57 -27.47
N GLY A 296 -1.28 -2.75 -26.85
CA GLY A 296 -2.27 -3.78 -27.18
C GLY A 296 -3.71 -3.29 -26.95
N ALA A 297 -3.97 -2.59 -25.84
CA ALA A 297 -5.27 -2.01 -25.53
C ALA A 297 -5.67 -0.91 -26.53
N ALA A 298 -4.73 -0.04 -26.91
CA ALA A 298 -4.95 1.08 -27.82
C ALA A 298 -5.22 0.63 -29.26
N ILE A 299 -4.38 -0.28 -29.78
CA ILE A 299 -4.39 -0.64 -31.21
C ILE A 299 -5.27 -1.87 -31.47
N GLY A 300 -5.15 -2.89 -30.62
CA GLY A 300 -5.75 -4.21 -30.86
C GLY A 300 -6.93 -4.55 -29.95
N GLY A 301 -7.33 -3.67 -29.02
CA GLY A 301 -8.33 -3.97 -27.99
C GLY A 301 -9.76 -4.25 -28.49
N ARG A 302 -10.02 -4.18 -29.81
CA ARG A 302 -11.27 -4.64 -30.43
C ARG A 302 -11.28 -6.16 -30.65
N ASN A 303 -10.12 -6.80 -30.71
CA ASN A 303 -10.00 -8.25 -30.76
C ASN A 303 -10.05 -8.82 -29.33
N ARG A 304 -10.90 -9.83 -29.11
CA ARG A 304 -11.12 -10.41 -27.78
C ARG A 304 -9.84 -10.99 -27.16
N LEU A 305 -9.02 -11.69 -27.94
CA LEU A 305 -7.76 -12.27 -27.45
C LEU A 305 -6.79 -11.16 -27.05
N VAL A 306 -6.61 -10.16 -27.90
CA VAL A 306 -5.73 -9.02 -27.61
C VAL A 306 -6.21 -8.24 -26.39
N ALA A 307 -7.52 -8.02 -26.25
CA ALA A 307 -8.09 -7.36 -25.07
C ALA A 307 -7.80 -8.11 -23.77
N VAL A 308 -7.94 -9.45 -23.77
CA VAL A 308 -7.64 -10.28 -22.59
C VAL A 308 -6.16 -10.25 -22.25
N LEU A 309 -5.28 -10.46 -23.24
CA LEU A 309 -3.82 -10.44 -23.03
C LEU A 309 -3.34 -9.07 -22.55
N SER A 310 -3.83 -7.99 -23.18
CA SER A 310 -3.53 -6.61 -22.78
C SER A 310 -4.03 -6.34 -21.37
N GLY A 311 -5.25 -6.77 -21.04
CA GLY A 311 -5.81 -6.59 -19.70
C GLY A 311 -5.06 -7.36 -18.63
N GLY A 312 -4.60 -8.59 -18.93
CA GLY A 312 -3.75 -9.36 -18.03
C GLY A 312 -2.39 -8.71 -17.79
N ALA A 313 -1.77 -8.19 -18.85
CA ALA A 313 -0.51 -7.46 -18.76
C ALA A 313 -0.66 -6.21 -17.88
N LEU A 314 -1.70 -5.39 -18.08
CA LEU A 314 -1.94 -4.18 -17.29
C LEU A 314 -2.25 -4.48 -15.82
N LEU A 315 -3.08 -5.48 -15.53
CA LEU A 315 -3.32 -5.91 -14.14
C LEU A 315 -2.03 -6.34 -13.44
N THR A 316 -1.21 -7.12 -14.14
CA THR A 316 0.08 -7.59 -13.63
C THR A 316 1.04 -6.42 -13.43
N ALA A 317 1.11 -5.47 -14.38
CA ALA A 317 1.93 -4.27 -14.24
C ALA A 317 1.55 -3.44 -13.00
N SER A 318 0.26 -3.28 -12.75
CA SER A 318 -0.21 -2.60 -11.53
C SER A 318 0.26 -3.31 -10.26
N ALA A 319 0.08 -4.63 -10.20
CA ALA A 319 0.52 -5.42 -9.05
C ALA A 319 2.04 -5.29 -8.84
N LEU A 320 2.84 -5.49 -9.89
CA LEU A 320 4.30 -5.37 -9.81
C LEU A 320 4.74 -3.98 -9.34
N THR A 321 4.06 -2.92 -9.78
CA THR A 321 4.31 -1.55 -9.30
C THR A 321 4.13 -1.44 -7.80
N ARG A 322 2.99 -1.90 -7.26
CA ARG A 322 2.71 -1.83 -5.81
C ARG A 322 3.71 -2.64 -4.99
N PHE A 323 4.08 -3.83 -5.46
CA PHE A 323 5.10 -4.67 -4.82
C PHE A 323 6.50 -4.02 -4.88
N ALA A 324 6.86 -3.43 -6.02
CA ALA A 324 8.14 -2.74 -6.18
C ALA A 324 8.27 -1.59 -5.18
N PHE A 325 7.28 -0.70 -5.11
CA PHE A 325 7.32 0.44 -4.18
C PHE A 325 7.35 -0.01 -2.71
N LEU A 326 6.54 -0.99 -2.31
CA LEU A 326 6.56 -1.50 -0.94
C LEU A 326 7.95 -2.03 -0.58
N HIS A 327 8.51 -2.93 -1.39
CA HIS A 327 9.80 -3.53 -1.10
C HIS A 327 10.96 -2.54 -1.20
N ALA A 328 10.91 -1.56 -2.12
CA ALA A 328 11.93 -0.52 -2.24
C ALA A 328 12.01 0.34 -0.97
N GLY A 329 10.87 0.74 -0.40
CA GLY A 329 10.88 1.48 0.87
C GLY A 329 11.39 0.64 2.04
N ILE A 330 10.96 -0.61 2.16
CA ILE A 330 11.49 -1.52 3.20
C ILE A 330 13.00 -1.71 3.05
N ALA A 331 13.50 -1.86 1.83
CA ALA A 331 14.94 -1.95 1.56
C ALA A 331 15.65 -0.65 1.96
N SER A 332 15.09 0.51 1.62
CA SER A 332 15.66 1.82 1.96
C SER A 332 15.76 2.06 3.47
N ALA A 333 14.83 1.53 4.26
CA ALA A 333 14.86 1.67 5.71
C ALA A 333 15.94 0.81 6.38
N LYS A 334 16.42 -0.26 5.73
CA LYS A 334 17.39 -1.20 6.30
C LYS A 334 18.83 -0.69 6.26
N ASP A 335 19.14 0.20 5.34
CA ASP A 335 20.49 0.76 5.19
C ASP A 335 20.49 2.25 5.59
N PRO A 336 21.24 2.65 6.65
CA PRO A 336 21.32 4.04 7.07
C PRO A 336 21.81 5.00 5.98
N ARG A 337 22.52 4.50 4.96
CA ARG A 337 22.98 5.29 3.81
C ARG A 337 21.84 6.08 3.17
N TYR A 338 20.68 5.46 2.98
CA TYR A 338 19.51 6.07 2.35
C TYR A 338 18.87 7.16 3.22
N THR A 339 19.16 7.21 4.52
CA THR A 339 18.73 8.30 5.39
C THR A 339 19.78 9.41 5.47
N ILE A 340 21.05 9.04 5.66
CA ILE A 340 22.13 9.97 6.01
C ILE A 340 22.65 10.73 4.78
N GLU A 341 22.96 10.04 3.67
CA GLU A 341 23.57 10.69 2.50
C GLU A 341 22.66 11.78 1.90
N PRO A 342 21.34 11.57 1.70
CA PRO A 342 20.46 12.61 1.19
C PRO A 342 20.34 13.81 2.13
N GLN A 343 20.35 13.58 3.45
CA GLN A 343 20.34 14.65 4.44
C GLN A 343 21.62 15.49 4.35
N LYS A 344 22.80 14.84 4.25
CA LYS A 344 24.08 15.53 4.06
C LYS A 344 24.12 16.33 2.77
N ARG A 345 23.61 15.78 1.66
CA ARG A 345 23.53 16.51 0.38
C ARG A 345 22.62 17.72 0.45
N ARG A 346 21.44 17.61 1.09
CA ARG A 346 20.54 18.75 1.31
C ARG A 346 21.17 19.82 2.20
N LEU A 347 21.94 19.42 3.20
CA LEU A 347 22.71 20.36 4.03
C LEU A 347 23.79 21.07 3.20
N ALA A 348 24.61 20.34 2.46
CA ALA A 348 25.66 20.91 1.61
C ALA A 348 25.09 21.86 0.55
N ALA A 349 23.95 21.52 -0.06
CA ALA A 349 23.26 22.39 -1.02
C ALA A 349 22.75 23.68 -0.39
N ARG A 350 22.20 23.62 0.84
CA ARG A 350 21.79 24.83 1.60
C ARG A 350 22.98 25.71 1.96
N GLN A 351 24.07 25.11 2.42
CA GLN A 351 25.32 25.82 2.71
C GLN A 351 25.90 26.50 1.46
N ALA A 352 25.91 25.80 0.31
CA ALA A 352 26.33 26.38 -0.97
C ALA A 352 25.42 27.54 -1.43
N ALA A 353 24.14 27.54 -1.02
CA ALA A 353 23.20 28.63 -1.25
C ALA A 353 23.27 29.76 -0.20
N GLY A 354 24.23 29.70 0.73
CA GLY A 354 24.44 30.72 1.77
C GLY A 354 23.56 30.57 3.02
N VAL A 355 22.74 29.51 3.11
CA VAL A 355 21.92 29.20 4.31
C VAL A 355 22.78 28.41 5.28
N THR A 356 23.14 29.02 6.42
CA THR A 356 24.08 28.46 7.40
C THR A 356 23.58 28.53 8.85
N ASP A 357 22.47 29.21 9.09
CA ASP A 357 21.81 29.43 10.39
C ASP A 357 20.92 28.27 10.85
N ASP A 358 20.61 27.32 9.95
CA ASP A 358 19.69 26.19 10.19
C ASP A 358 20.40 24.85 10.47
N ALA A 359 21.73 24.88 10.65
CA ALA A 359 22.55 23.70 10.91
C ALA A 359 22.98 23.62 12.39
N ILE A 360 22.59 22.52 13.06
CA ILE A 360 23.03 22.23 14.45
C ILE A 360 24.51 21.81 14.49
N THR A 361 25.05 21.34 13.35
CA THR A 361 26.47 21.06 13.21
C THR A 361 27.21 22.38 12.97
N THR A 362 27.73 22.97 14.03
CA THR A 362 28.73 24.03 13.96
C THR A 362 29.85 23.59 13.02
N ALA A 363 30.22 24.48 12.09
CA ALA A 363 31.35 24.31 11.19
C ALA A 363 32.57 23.75 11.96
N SER A 364 33.16 22.67 11.43
CA SER A 364 34.48 22.19 11.82
C SER A 364 35.52 22.67 10.85
#